data_AF-A0A2G9LUR3-F1
#
_entry.id   AF-A0A2G9LUR3-F1
#
_cell.length_a   1.000
_cell.length_b   1.000
_cell.length_c   1.000
_cell.angle_alpha   90.00
_cell.angle_beta   90.00
_cell.angle_gamma   90.00
#
_symmetry.space_group_name_H-M   'P 1'
#
loop_
_entity.id
_entity.type
_entity.pdbx_description
1 polymer ?
#
loop_
_entity_poly.entity_id
_entity_poly.type
_entity_poly.pdbx_seq_one_letter_code
_entity_poly.pdbx_strand_id
1 'polypeptide(L)'
;MSRNIWIITLVISGSILMFGVISNINVGVKSGVESCKLMNLSMYDTCINQLAEQKGKSVCKLVEARMLDDCYLHAAIGDNRPAICQNINADWDKDECFGKVAVLNRNLKSLEYIPNKLNKERWLAKVAIRYNESNYCRLLTDVNIHGECYKTLAKNTENIDYCFAIDIGSIHKEPCFLDLAMLLHDNSICGHMNSLLKGKCMSEVGG
;
A
#
# COMPACT_ATOMS: atom_id res chain seq x y z
N MET A 1 58.46 -11.72 -3.63
CA MET A 1 57.63 -12.83 -3.13
C MET A 1 56.26 -12.22 -2.83
N SER A 2 55.14 -12.55 -3.44
CA SER A 2 54.78 -13.63 -4.37
C SER A 2 53.54 -13.16 -5.15
N ARG A 3 53.47 -13.57 -6.41
CA ARG A 3 52.44 -13.26 -7.40
C ARG A 3 51.25 -14.22 -7.25
N ASN A 4 50.01 -13.73 -7.37
CA ASN A 4 48.80 -14.49 -7.72
C ASN A 4 48.06 -13.62 -8.76
N ILE A 5 48.04 -13.84 -10.08
CA ILE A 5 47.73 -14.99 -10.96
C ILE A 5 46.25 -15.41 -10.93
N TRP A 6 45.51 -14.82 -11.89
CA TRP A 6 44.48 -15.39 -12.79
C TRP A 6 43.40 -16.33 -12.25
N ILE A 7 42.12 -15.94 -12.39
CA ILE A 7 41.10 -16.71 -13.16
C ILE A 7 40.10 -15.71 -13.79
N ILE A 8 40.19 -15.57 -15.12
CA ILE A 8 39.14 -15.04 -15.99
C ILE A 8 38.44 -16.28 -16.57
N THR A 9 37.17 -16.51 -16.23
CA THR A 9 36.33 -17.47 -16.94
C THR A 9 35.08 -16.78 -17.47
N LEU A 10 35.17 -16.49 -18.77
CA LEU A 10 34.09 -16.38 -19.75
C LEU A 10 32.85 -17.20 -19.41
N VAL A 11 31.69 -16.54 -19.37
CA VAL A 11 30.38 -17.15 -19.61
C VAL A 11 29.71 -16.36 -20.74
N ILE A 12 29.97 -16.78 -21.98
CA ILE A 12 29.22 -16.41 -23.18
C ILE A 12 28.59 -17.71 -23.70
N SER A 13 27.27 -17.85 -23.57
CA SER A 13 26.38 -18.43 -24.60
C SER A 13 25.03 -18.79 -23.96
N GLY A 14 24.04 -17.92 -24.12
CA GLY A 14 22.68 -18.18 -23.66
C GLY A 14 21.68 -17.18 -24.23
N SER A 15 21.86 -16.76 -25.48
CA SER A 15 20.99 -15.80 -26.14
C SER A 15 20.55 -16.38 -27.47
N ILE A 16 19.49 -17.20 -27.46
CA ILE A 16 18.56 -17.51 -28.56
C ILE A 16 17.46 -18.39 -27.91
N LEU A 17 16.17 -18.15 -28.24
CA LEU A 17 14.92 -18.78 -27.75
C LEU A 17 14.01 -17.92 -26.82
N MET A 18 13.84 -16.62 -27.10
CA MET A 18 12.77 -15.81 -26.49
C MET A 18 11.84 -15.13 -27.51
N PHE A 19 11.65 -15.71 -28.70
CA PHE A 19 10.75 -15.15 -29.73
C PHE A 19 9.48 -15.97 -30.03
N GLY A 20 9.21 -17.06 -29.29
CA GLY A 20 8.10 -17.97 -29.57
C GLY A 20 6.83 -17.84 -28.70
N VAL A 21 6.77 -16.95 -27.71
CA VAL A 21 5.72 -17.01 -26.66
C VAL A 21 4.57 -16.01 -26.84
N ILE A 22 4.66 -15.06 -27.76
CA ILE A 22 3.72 -13.93 -27.80
C ILE A 22 2.33 -14.32 -28.36
N SER A 23 2.22 -15.37 -29.17
CA SER A 23 0.94 -15.77 -29.79
C SER A 23 -0.03 -16.52 -28.86
N ASN A 24 0.44 -17.10 -27.75
CA ASN A 24 -0.42 -17.90 -26.84
C ASN A 24 -1.13 -17.08 -25.73
N ILE A 25 -0.71 -15.85 -25.46
CA ILE A 25 -1.26 -15.06 -24.36
C ILE A 25 -2.71 -14.62 -24.66
N ASN A 26 -2.99 -14.22 -25.90
CA ASN A 26 -4.31 -13.72 -26.29
C ASN A 26 -5.40 -14.81 -26.25
N VAL A 27 -5.06 -16.06 -26.57
CA VAL A 27 -6.00 -17.18 -26.51
C VAL A 27 -6.45 -17.44 -25.07
N GLY A 28 -5.50 -17.40 -24.12
CA GLY A 28 -5.80 -17.59 -22.70
C GLY A 28 -6.66 -16.47 -22.10
N VAL A 29 -6.40 -15.20 -22.47
CA VAL A 29 -7.17 -14.05 -21.96
C VAL A 29 -8.64 -14.13 -22.38
N LYS A 30 -8.90 -14.38 -23.67
CA LYS A 30 -10.29 -14.47 -24.17
C LYS A 30 -11.04 -15.62 -23.51
N SER A 31 -10.42 -16.81 -23.44
CA SER A 31 -11.03 -17.97 -22.79
C SER A 31 -11.37 -17.69 -21.32
N GLY A 32 -10.48 -17.01 -20.59
CA GLY A 32 -10.72 -16.67 -19.18
C GLY A 32 -11.90 -15.72 -18.98
N VAL A 33 -12.03 -14.69 -19.82
CA VAL A 33 -13.16 -13.75 -19.75
C VAL A 33 -14.49 -14.46 -20.05
N GLU A 34 -14.52 -15.34 -21.05
CA GLU A 34 -15.73 -16.13 -21.34
C GLU A 34 -16.10 -17.07 -20.19
N SER A 35 -15.12 -17.65 -19.49
CA SER A 35 -15.39 -18.44 -18.28
C SER A 35 -16.00 -17.60 -17.15
N CYS A 36 -15.55 -16.35 -16.96
CA CYS A 36 -16.14 -15.45 -15.97
C CYS A 36 -17.61 -15.13 -16.27
N LYS A 37 -17.98 -14.94 -17.55
CA LYS A 37 -19.35 -14.60 -17.96
C LYS A 37 -20.40 -15.66 -17.61
N LEU A 38 -19.99 -16.90 -17.36
CA LEU A 38 -20.89 -17.98 -16.93
C LEU A 38 -21.24 -17.91 -15.43
N MET A 39 -20.60 -17.01 -14.68
CA MET A 39 -20.86 -16.82 -13.25
C MET A 39 -22.01 -15.83 -13.01
N ASN A 40 -22.55 -15.80 -11.79
CA ASN A 40 -23.49 -14.75 -11.39
C ASN A 40 -22.81 -13.37 -11.36
N LEU A 41 -23.62 -12.29 -11.36
CA LEU A 41 -23.13 -10.92 -11.46
C LEU A 41 -22.06 -10.56 -10.41
N SER A 42 -22.24 -10.98 -9.16
CA SER A 42 -21.27 -10.68 -8.07
C SER A 42 -19.95 -11.44 -8.24
N MET A 43 -20.02 -12.69 -8.69
CA MET A 43 -18.83 -13.51 -8.95
C MET A 43 -18.11 -13.09 -10.25
N TYR A 44 -18.86 -12.57 -11.22
CA TYR A 44 -18.32 -12.08 -12.48
C TYR A 44 -17.34 -10.94 -12.27
N ASP A 45 -17.73 -9.90 -11.52
CA ASP A 45 -16.88 -8.74 -11.25
C ASP A 45 -15.58 -9.17 -10.53
N THR A 46 -15.70 -10.06 -9.53
CA THR A 46 -14.55 -10.63 -8.82
C THR A 46 -13.63 -11.44 -9.74
N CYS A 47 -14.21 -12.27 -10.62
CA CYS A 47 -13.47 -13.10 -11.58
C CYS A 47 -12.67 -12.24 -12.56
N ILE A 48 -13.29 -11.19 -13.11
CA ILE A 48 -12.65 -10.25 -14.02
C ILE A 48 -11.48 -9.53 -13.35
N ASN A 49 -11.66 -9.07 -12.11
CA ASN A 49 -10.62 -8.37 -11.37
C ASN A 49 -9.41 -9.27 -11.07
N GLN A 50 -9.64 -10.52 -10.64
CA GLN A 50 -8.56 -11.50 -10.46
C GLN A 50 -7.85 -11.83 -11.77
N LEU A 51 -8.61 -11.97 -12.87
CA LEU A 51 -8.03 -12.23 -14.18
C LEU A 51 -7.18 -11.05 -14.66
N ALA A 52 -7.63 -9.82 -14.41
CA ALA A 52 -6.90 -8.59 -14.74
C ALA A 52 -5.59 -8.47 -13.93
N GLU A 53 -5.59 -8.82 -12.64
CA GLU A 53 -4.36 -8.90 -11.84
C GLU A 53 -3.35 -9.91 -12.42
N GLN A 54 -3.83 -11.06 -12.90
CA GLN A 54 -2.95 -12.13 -13.38
C GLN A 54 -2.47 -11.95 -14.82
N LYS A 55 -3.30 -11.34 -15.67
CA LYS A 55 -3.09 -11.25 -17.13
C LYS A 55 -2.89 -9.81 -17.62
N GLY A 56 -2.93 -8.84 -16.72
CA GLY A 56 -2.73 -7.43 -17.00
C GLY A 56 -3.86 -6.79 -17.81
N LYS A 57 -3.59 -5.57 -18.28
CA LYS A 57 -4.60 -4.69 -18.88
C LYS A 57 -5.27 -5.19 -20.17
N SER A 58 -4.77 -6.26 -20.80
CA SER A 58 -5.41 -6.83 -21.99
C SER A 58 -6.80 -7.39 -21.70
N VAL A 59 -7.05 -7.83 -20.47
CA VAL A 59 -8.38 -8.29 -20.01
C VAL A 59 -9.41 -7.17 -20.16
N CYS A 60 -9.03 -5.95 -19.81
CA CYS A 60 -9.93 -4.80 -19.77
C CYS A 60 -10.42 -4.33 -21.14
N LYS A 61 -9.86 -4.86 -22.23
CA LYS A 61 -10.39 -4.62 -23.59
C LYS A 61 -11.62 -5.47 -23.93
N LEU A 62 -11.92 -6.48 -23.10
CA LEU A 62 -12.97 -7.47 -23.34
C LEU A 62 -14.15 -7.34 -22.36
N VAL A 63 -14.10 -6.36 -21.45
CA VAL A 63 -15.10 -6.15 -20.40
C VAL A 63 -16.05 -5.02 -20.75
N GLU A 64 -17.22 -4.99 -20.12
CA GLU A 64 -18.19 -3.92 -20.29
C GLU A 64 -17.67 -2.59 -19.73
N ALA A 65 -18.11 -1.47 -20.31
CA ALA A 65 -17.68 -0.13 -19.92
C ALA A 65 -17.85 0.17 -18.42
N ARG A 66 -18.91 -0.36 -17.79
CA ARG A 66 -19.20 -0.15 -16.36
C ARG A 66 -18.15 -0.74 -15.41
N MET A 67 -17.34 -1.71 -15.85
CA MET A 67 -16.31 -2.37 -15.03
C MET A 67 -14.88 -1.98 -15.46
N LEU A 68 -14.77 -1.06 -16.41
CA LEU A 68 -13.49 -0.79 -17.07
C LEU A 68 -12.48 -0.20 -16.10
N ASP A 69 -12.93 0.72 -15.25
CA ASP A 69 -12.10 1.41 -14.26
C ASP A 69 -11.59 0.42 -13.19
N ASP A 70 -12.46 -0.41 -12.63
CA ASP A 70 -12.08 -1.49 -11.70
C ASP A 70 -11.11 -2.50 -12.34
N CYS A 71 -11.35 -2.89 -13.60
CA CYS A 71 -10.44 -3.78 -14.30
C CYS A 71 -9.04 -3.17 -14.44
N TYR A 72 -8.94 -1.89 -14.82
CA TYR A 72 -7.65 -1.21 -14.94
C TYR A 72 -6.96 -1.03 -13.59
N LEU A 73 -7.70 -0.76 -12.52
CA LEU A 73 -7.19 -0.74 -11.16
C LEU A 73 -6.50 -2.07 -10.82
N HIS A 74 -7.21 -3.18 -10.99
CA HIS A 74 -6.71 -4.52 -10.67
C HIS A 74 -5.54 -4.93 -11.57
N ALA A 75 -5.60 -4.60 -12.86
CA ALA A 75 -4.45 -4.77 -13.76
C ALA A 75 -3.22 -3.96 -13.31
N ALA A 76 -3.40 -2.70 -12.86
CA ALA A 76 -2.31 -1.86 -12.37
C ALA A 76 -1.65 -2.44 -11.11
N ILE A 77 -2.45 -3.00 -10.21
CA ILE A 77 -1.99 -3.69 -8.99
C ILE A 77 -1.20 -4.93 -9.37
N GLY A 78 -1.77 -5.84 -10.18
CA GLY A 78 -1.13 -7.09 -10.56
C GLY A 78 0.19 -6.90 -11.33
N ASP A 79 0.23 -5.94 -12.26
CA ASP A 79 1.44 -5.63 -13.03
C ASP A 79 2.45 -4.75 -12.26
N ASN A 80 2.05 -4.19 -11.10
CA ASN A 80 2.77 -3.11 -10.40
C ASN A 80 3.17 -1.95 -11.34
N ARG A 81 2.26 -1.55 -12.22
CA ARG A 81 2.48 -0.53 -13.26
C ARG A 81 1.51 0.65 -13.09
N PRO A 82 1.93 1.73 -12.42
CA PRO A 82 1.08 2.91 -12.18
C PRO A 82 0.51 3.51 -13.47
N ALA A 83 1.25 3.47 -14.58
CA ALA A 83 0.80 3.99 -15.87
C ALA A 83 -0.51 3.35 -16.38
N ILE A 84 -0.90 2.17 -15.88
CA ILE A 84 -2.20 1.56 -16.22
C ILE A 84 -3.37 2.37 -15.62
N CYS A 85 -3.20 2.98 -14.44
CA CYS A 85 -4.21 3.82 -13.80
C CYS A 85 -4.63 5.02 -14.68
N GLN A 86 -3.80 5.46 -15.62
CA GLN A 86 -4.14 6.55 -16.56
C GLN A 86 -5.31 6.20 -17.51
N ASN A 87 -5.72 4.93 -17.58
CA ASN A 87 -6.85 4.47 -18.40
C ASN A 87 -8.18 4.49 -17.63
N ILE A 88 -8.17 4.80 -16.33
CA ILE A 88 -9.37 5.00 -15.52
C ILE A 88 -9.97 6.35 -15.89
N ASN A 89 -11.30 6.49 -15.94
CA ASN A 89 -11.93 7.74 -16.37
C ASN A 89 -11.94 8.80 -15.27
N ALA A 90 -12.47 8.47 -14.10
CA ALA A 90 -12.67 9.44 -13.04
C ALA A 90 -11.37 9.75 -12.28
N ASP A 91 -11.10 11.03 -12.03
CA ASP A 91 -9.84 11.45 -11.40
C ASP A 91 -9.67 10.94 -9.96
N TRP A 92 -10.78 10.80 -9.22
CA TRP A 92 -10.76 10.24 -7.88
C TRP A 92 -10.40 8.74 -7.89
N ASP A 93 -10.92 7.97 -8.85
CA ASP A 93 -10.59 6.56 -9.06
C ASP A 93 -9.12 6.38 -9.51
N LYS A 94 -8.60 7.31 -10.33
CA LYS A 94 -7.18 7.33 -10.71
C LYS A 94 -6.29 7.48 -9.49
N ASP A 95 -6.56 8.48 -8.65
CA ASP A 95 -5.84 8.73 -7.41
C ASP A 95 -5.89 7.50 -6.48
N GLU A 96 -7.05 6.87 -6.36
CA GLU A 96 -7.21 5.62 -5.62
C GLU A 96 -6.36 4.49 -6.20
N CYS A 97 -6.32 4.37 -7.54
CA CYS A 97 -5.49 3.38 -8.21
C CYS A 97 -4.00 3.58 -7.95
N PHE A 98 -3.49 4.80 -8.10
CA PHE A 98 -2.10 5.12 -7.76
C PHE A 98 -1.78 4.81 -6.30
N GLY A 99 -2.68 5.16 -5.39
CA GLY A 99 -2.56 4.87 -3.97
C GLY A 99 -2.52 3.38 -3.64
N LYS A 100 -3.44 2.60 -4.21
CA LYS A 100 -3.49 1.13 -4.05
C LYS A 100 -2.25 0.45 -4.61
N VAL A 101 -1.73 0.88 -5.76
CA VAL A 101 -0.45 0.37 -6.31
C VAL A 101 0.71 0.65 -5.34
N ALA A 102 0.78 1.85 -4.74
CA ALA A 102 1.80 2.18 -3.74
C ALA A 102 1.69 1.28 -2.50
N VAL A 103 0.48 1.13 -1.95
CA VAL A 103 0.25 0.39 -0.70
C VAL A 103 0.43 -1.11 -0.88
N LEU A 104 -0.07 -1.71 -1.96
CA LEU A 104 -0.03 -3.16 -2.15
C LEU A 104 1.33 -3.66 -2.62
N ASN A 105 2.05 -2.86 -3.41
CA ASN A 105 3.33 -3.25 -4.02
C ASN A 105 4.54 -2.46 -3.53
N ARG A 106 4.40 -1.66 -2.47
CA ARG A 106 5.44 -0.75 -1.94
C ARG A 106 6.04 0.18 -3.01
N ASN A 107 5.24 0.54 -4.02
CA ASN A 107 5.69 1.34 -5.16
C ASN A 107 5.46 2.85 -4.91
N LEU A 108 6.32 3.47 -4.12
CA LEU A 108 6.17 4.89 -3.75
C LEU A 108 6.15 5.86 -4.95
N LYS A 109 6.77 5.48 -6.08
CA LYS A 109 6.73 6.31 -7.30
C LYS A 109 5.32 6.49 -7.84
N SER A 110 4.40 5.56 -7.55
CA SER A 110 2.99 5.75 -7.95
C SER A 110 2.36 6.97 -7.29
N LEU A 111 2.81 7.36 -6.09
CA LEU A 111 2.32 8.54 -5.38
C LEU A 111 2.75 9.87 -6.05
N GLU A 112 3.71 9.84 -6.98
CA GLU A 112 4.09 11.03 -7.76
C GLU A 112 3.00 11.45 -8.77
N TYR A 113 2.09 10.53 -9.11
CA TYR A 113 0.98 10.80 -10.02
C TYR A 113 -0.25 11.42 -9.34
N ILE A 114 -0.27 11.50 -8.00
CA ILE A 114 -1.38 12.09 -7.23
C ILE A 114 -1.12 13.59 -7.05
N PRO A 115 -1.87 14.49 -7.73
CA PRO A 115 -1.60 15.93 -7.70
C PRO A 115 -1.98 16.56 -6.37
N ASN A 116 -3.02 16.06 -5.71
CA ASN A 116 -3.47 16.60 -4.43
C ASN A 116 -2.52 16.19 -3.30
N LYS A 117 -1.79 17.16 -2.73
CA LYS A 117 -0.81 16.93 -1.66
C LYS A 117 -1.41 16.19 -0.45
N LEU A 118 -2.59 16.59 0.01
CA LEU A 118 -3.24 15.97 1.18
C LEU A 118 -3.60 14.51 0.89
N ASN A 119 -4.13 14.22 -0.30
CA ASN A 119 -4.45 12.85 -0.72
C ASN A 119 -3.18 11.98 -0.82
N LYS A 120 -2.11 12.54 -1.40
CA LYS A 120 -0.80 11.89 -1.47
C LYS A 120 -0.26 11.53 -0.08
N GLU A 121 -0.34 12.45 0.89
CA GLU A 121 0.09 12.21 2.27
C GLU A 121 -0.74 11.11 2.95
N ARG A 122 -2.06 11.07 2.73
CA ARG A 122 -2.91 9.97 3.24
C ARG A 122 -2.48 8.61 2.72
N TRP A 123 -2.15 8.51 1.43
CA TRP A 123 -1.65 7.26 0.85
C TRP A 123 -0.26 6.90 1.35
N LEU A 124 0.65 7.88 1.50
CA LEU A 124 1.97 7.66 2.08
C LEU A 124 1.88 7.14 3.53
N ALA A 125 0.97 7.70 4.34
CA ALA A 125 0.69 7.21 5.70
C ALA A 125 0.21 5.75 5.69
N LYS A 126 -0.67 5.36 4.75
CA LYS A 126 -1.11 3.97 4.58
C LYS A 126 0.06 3.03 4.23
N VAL A 127 1.00 3.48 3.40
CA VAL A 127 2.23 2.71 3.11
C VAL A 127 3.06 2.55 4.39
N ALA A 128 3.28 3.63 5.12
CA ALA A 128 3.99 3.61 6.41
C ALA A 128 3.41 2.59 7.38
N ILE A 129 2.09 2.65 7.59
CA ILE A 129 1.36 1.78 8.51
C ILE A 129 1.41 0.32 8.05
N ARG A 130 1.17 0.04 6.76
CA ARG A 130 1.12 -1.34 6.25
C ARG A 130 2.46 -2.07 6.38
N TYR A 131 3.57 -1.36 6.23
CA TYR A 131 4.92 -1.94 6.28
C TYR A 131 5.67 -1.62 7.58
N ASN A 132 5.01 -1.00 8.58
CA ASN A 132 5.61 -0.54 9.83
C ASN A 132 6.87 0.33 9.63
N GLU A 133 6.85 1.21 8.62
CA GLU A 133 7.96 2.05 8.19
C GLU A 133 7.77 3.51 8.61
N SER A 134 8.22 3.83 9.83
CA SER A 134 8.08 5.17 10.44
C SER A 134 8.80 6.29 9.69
N ASN A 135 9.82 5.97 8.91
CA ASN A 135 10.51 6.92 8.04
C ASN A 135 9.56 7.59 7.05
N TYR A 136 8.46 6.94 6.65
CA TYR A 136 7.44 7.57 5.80
C TYR A 136 6.50 8.49 6.58
N CYS A 137 6.19 8.19 7.86
CA CYS A 137 5.43 9.14 8.69
C CYS A 137 6.19 10.47 8.82
N ARG A 138 7.51 10.43 8.98
CA ARG A 138 8.37 11.63 9.06
C ARG A 138 8.30 12.57 7.85
N LEU A 139 7.82 12.08 6.71
CA LEU A 139 7.69 12.88 5.48
C LEU A 139 6.34 13.61 5.38
N LEU A 140 5.41 13.32 6.29
CA LEU A 140 4.09 13.94 6.32
C LEU A 140 4.18 15.34 6.90
N THR A 141 3.46 16.30 6.29
CA THR A 141 3.48 17.69 6.74
C THR A 141 2.17 18.13 7.35
N ASP A 142 1.06 17.45 7.05
CA ASP A 142 -0.20 17.65 7.76
C ASP A 142 -0.14 17.03 9.17
N VAL A 143 -0.34 17.86 10.20
CA VAL A 143 -0.21 17.48 11.62
C VAL A 143 -1.19 16.37 12.04
N ASN A 144 -2.38 16.30 11.42
CA ASN A 144 -3.37 15.29 11.75
C ASN A 144 -2.99 13.94 11.11
N ILE A 145 -2.63 13.94 9.82
CA ILE A 145 -2.18 12.72 9.13
C ILE A 145 -0.88 12.22 9.78
N HIS A 146 0.05 13.12 10.11
CA HIS A 146 1.30 12.81 10.82
C HIS A 146 1.04 12.14 12.17
N GLY A 147 0.20 12.75 12.99
CA GLY A 147 -0.16 12.22 14.30
C GLY A 147 -0.86 10.86 14.24
N GLU A 148 -1.82 10.70 13.32
CA GLU A 148 -2.53 9.43 13.14
C GLU A 148 -1.61 8.31 12.62
N CYS A 149 -0.66 8.64 11.75
CA CYS A 149 0.34 7.71 11.23
C CYS A 149 1.15 7.09 12.38
N TYR A 150 1.74 7.93 13.22
CA TYR A 150 2.52 7.46 14.37
C TYR A 150 1.67 6.79 15.44
N LYS A 151 0.46 7.30 15.72
CA LYS A 151 -0.47 6.65 16.65
C LYS A 151 -0.76 5.22 16.23
N THR A 152 -1.03 5.01 14.95
CA THR A 152 -1.30 3.67 14.43
C THR A 152 -0.07 2.77 14.50
N LEU A 153 1.12 3.29 14.17
CA LEU A 153 2.38 2.55 14.31
C LEU A 153 2.67 2.16 15.77
N ALA A 154 2.43 3.07 16.73
CA ALA A 154 2.58 2.81 18.16
C ALA A 154 1.76 1.58 18.58
N LYS A 155 0.50 1.51 18.14
CA LYS A 155 -0.39 0.38 18.42
C LYS A 155 0.03 -0.90 17.71
N ASN A 156 0.36 -0.82 16.42
CA ASN A 156 0.73 -2.00 15.62
C ASN A 156 2.05 -2.64 16.07
N THR A 157 2.94 -1.87 16.68
CA THR A 157 4.28 -2.31 17.07
C THR A 157 4.52 -2.31 18.57
N GLU A 158 3.49 -1.91 19.34
CA GLU A 158 3.56 -1.74 20.79
C GLU A 158 4.72 -0.84 21.26
N ASN A 159 5.12 0.13 20.42
CA ASN A 159 6.27 1.00 20.67
C ASN A 159 5.84 2.42 21.05
N ILE A 160 6.09 2.79 22.31
CA ILE A 160 5.77 4.11 22.88
C ILE A 160 6.57 5.26 22.24
N ASP A 161 7.74 4.99 21.67
CA ASP A 161 8.56 6.02 20.99
C ASP A 161 7.80 6.71 19.86
N TYR A 162 6.87 6.00 19.22
CA TYR A 162 6.02 6.58 18.20
C TYR A 162 5.03 7.60 18.78
N CYS A 163 4.51 7.43 20.00
CA CYS A 163 3.69 8.46 20.65
C CYS A 163 4.51 9.73 20.96
N PHE A 164 5.79 9.57 21.31
CA PHE A 164 6.68 10.71 21.52
C PHE A 164 6.98 11.49 20.23
N ALA A 165 7.02 10.79 19.09
CA ALA A 165 7.23 11.39 17.77
C ALA A 165 6.04 12.23 17.26
N ILE A 166 4.86 12.12 17.89
CA ILE A 166 3.71 12.97 17.56
C ILE A 166 3.92 14.39 18.09
N ASP A 167 3.61 15.40 17.26
CA ASP A 167 3.71 16.81 17.62
C ASP A 167 2.90 17.14 18.88
N ILE A 168 3.43 18.00 19.75
CA ILE A 168 2.80 18.36 21.03
C ILE A 168 1.38 18.95 20.84
N GLY A 169 1.14 19.65 19.73
CA GLY A 169 -0.17 20.23 19.41
C GLY A 169 -1.13 19.29 18.68
N SER A 170 -0.71 18.07 18.34
CA SER A 170 -1.57 17.13 17.63
C SER A 170 -2.61 16.52 18.56
N ILE A 171 -3.87 16.45 18.09
CA ILE A 171 -4.96 15.80 18.82
C ILE A 171 -4.74 14.29 19.01
N HIS A 172 -3.80 13.69 18.28
CA HIS A 172 -3.52 12.25 18.33
C HIS A 172 -2.51 11.86 19.42
N LYS A 173 -1.80 12.83 20.04
CA LYS A 173 -0.73 12.53 21.00
C LYS A 173 -1.23 11.87 22.28
N GLU A 174 -2.19 12.50 22.95
CA GLU A 174 -2.74 11.97 24.19
C GLU A 174 -3.51 10.66 23.96
N PRO A 175 -4.37 10.53 22.93
CA PRO A 175 -4.98 9.24 22.58
C PRO A 175 -3.96 8.15 22.24
N CYS A 176 -2.76 8.47 21.75
CA CYS A 176 -1.72 7.48 21.51
C CYS A 176 -1.24 6.84 22.81
N PHE A 177 -0.89 7.65 23.81
CA PHE A 177 -0.47 7.14 25.12
C PHE A 177 -1.58 6.37 25.82
N LEU A 178 -2.82 6.86 25.78
CA LEU A 178 -3.96 6.16 26.39
C LEU A 178 -4.21 4.80 25.73
N ASP A 179 -4.31 4.76 24.39
CA ASP A 179 -4.52 3.50 23.65
C ASP A 179 -3.42 2.48 23.98
N LEU A 180 -2.17 2.92 24.09
CA LEU A 180 -1.03 2.03 24.37
C LEU A 180 -0.99 1.58 25.84
N ALA A 181 -1.31 2.47 26.79
CA ALA A 181 -1.44 2.13 28.21
C ALA A 181 -2.50 1.05 28.43
N MET A 182 -3.66 1.19 27.78
CA MET A 182 -4.74 0.20 27.82
C MET A 182 -4.34 -1.11 27.14
N LEU A 183 -3.70 -1.04 25.96
CA LEU A 183 -3.28 -2.21 25.21
C LEU A 183 -2.24 -3.05 25.98
N LEU A 184 -1.30 -2.39 26.65
CA LEU A 184 -0.20 -3.04 27.37
C LEU A 184 -0.50 -3.28 28.85
N HIS A 185 -1.64 -2.80 29.36
CA HIS A 185 -1.97 -2.77 30.78
C HIS A 185 -0.86 -2.13 31.64
N ASP A 186 -0.22 -1.08 31.12
CA ASP A 186 0.93 -0.42 31.76
C ASP A 186 0.57 1.02 32.18
N ASN A 187 0.24 1.17 33.46
CA ASN A 187 -0.08 2.46 34.08
C ASN A 187 1.08 3.46 34.05
N SER A 188 2.34 2.99 33.87
CA SER A 188 3.48 3.89 33.79
C SER A 188 3.39 4.81 32.56
N ILE A 189 2.76 4.35 31.48
CA ILE A 189 2.54 5.11 30.24
C ILE A 189 1.66 6.34 30.48
N CYS A 190 0.67 6.24 31.38
CA CYS A 190 -0.17 7.37 31.79
C CYS A 190 0.65 8.54 32.37
N GLY A 191 1.89 8.29 32.81
CA GLY A 191 2.82 9.32 33.28
C GLY A 191 3.24 10.33 32.23
N HIS A 192 3.10 9.99 30.94
CA HIS A 192 3.48 10.85 29.80
C HIS A 192 2.35 11.74 29.28
N MET A 193 1.15 11.61 29.85
CA MET A 193 -0.01 12.41 29.50
C MET A 193 -0.08 13.70 30.31
N ASN A 194 -0.83 14.68 29.82
CA ASN A 194 -1.15 15.87 30.61
C ASN A 194 -1.94 15.51 31.90
N SER A 195 -1.91 16.41 32.88
CA SER A 195 -2.50 16.18 34.21
C SER A 195 -4.00 15.89 34.19
N LEU A 196 -4.73 16.45 33.23
CA LEU A 196 -6.17 16.26 33.09
C LEU A 196 -6.51 14.82 32.65
N LEU A 197 -5.79 14.29 31.68
CA LEU A 197 -6.05 12.95 31.13
C LEU A 197 -5.35 11.84 31.92
N LYS A 198 -4.25 12.15 32.62
CA LYS A 198 -3.51 11.21 33.45
C LYS A 198 -4.40 10.53 34.50
N GLY A 199 -5.26 11.29 35.19
CA GLY A 199 -6.17 10.73 36.19
C GLY A 199 -7.15 9.72 35.58
N LYS A 200 -7.72 10.05 34.42
CA LYS A 200 -8.61 9.16 33.66
C LYS A 200 -7.89 7.88 33.21
N CYS A 201 -6.68 8.02 32.64
CA CYS A 201 -5.86 6.88 32.23
C CYS A 201 -5.57 5.93 33.40
N MET A 202 -5.13 6.45 34.55
CA MET A 202 -4.84 5.64 35.73
C MET A 202 -6.06 4.86 36.23
N SER A 203 -7.27 5.44 36.14
CA SER A 203 -8.50 4.74 36.53
C SER A 203 -8.95 3.68 35.54
N GLU A 204 -8.64 3.83 34.25
CA GLU A 204 -9.06 2.89 33.19
C GLU A 204 -8.10 1.70 33.06
N VAL A 205 -6.81 1.90 33.31
CA VAL A 205 -5.80 0.83 33.17
C VAL A 205 -5.57 0.06 34.48
N GLY A 206 -5.79 0.69 35.63
CA GLY A 206 -5.60 0.08 36.96
C GLY A 206 -6.79 -0.64 37.57
N GLY A 207 -7.94 -0.67 36.89
CA GLY A 207 -9.17 -1.36 37.33
C GLY A 207 -9.34 -2.70 36.65
#